data_AF-A0A1G4PVE1-F1
#
_entry.id   AF-A0A1G4PVE1-F1
#
_cell.length_a   1.000
_cell.length_b   1.000
_cell.length_c   1.000
_cell.angle_alpha   90.00
_cell.angle_beta   90.00
_cell.angle_gamma   90.00
#
_symmetry.space_group_name_H-M   'P 1'
#
loop_
_entity.id
_entity.type
_entity.pdbx_description
1 polymer ?
#
loop_
_entity_poly.entity_id
_entity_poly.type
_entity_poly.pdbx_seq_one_letter_code
_entity_poly.pdbx_strand_id
1 'polypeptide(L)'
;MGQRTPPKDRDTPSATAFDVGAATDALFAEILQKANNPLLTTSLALLREETLATRPYEADLLPDREAEYQRLLACWRQRDKRGLQRELTAYLQRRYDIAAQVAARMDRLN
;
A
#
# COMPACT_ATOMS: atom_id res chain seq x y z
N MET A 1 3.52 -48.34 -30.69
CA MET A 1 3.76 -46.93 -31.06
C MET A 1 2.97 -46.06 -30.10
N GLY A 2 3.64 -45.42 -29.15
CA GLY A 2 3.00 -44.57 -28.16
C GLY A 2 3.13 -43.11 -28.57
N GLN A 3 2.01 -42.39 -28.62
CA GLN A 3 1.98 -40.94 -28.50
C GLN A 3 0.89 -40.59 -27.50
N ARG A 4 1.31 -40.26 -26.27
CA ARG A 4 0.50 -39.55 -25.29
C ARG A 4 1.10 -38.15 -25.20
N THR A 5 0.44 -37.19 -25.82
CA THR A 5 0.70 -35.76 -25.64
C THR A 5 0.37 -35.40 -24.18
N PRO A 6 1.24 -34.71 -23.42
CA PRO A 6 0.82 -34.14 -22.16
C PRO A 6 0.02 -32.86 -22.43
N PRO A 7 -1.08 -32.58 -21.70
CA PRO A 7 -1.68 -31.27 -21.73
C PRO A 7 -0.74 -30.30 -21.02
N LYS A 8 -0.17 -29.37 -21.79
CA LYS A 8 0.56 -28.22 -21.26
C LYS A 8 -0.43 -27.20 -20.74
N ASP A 9 -0.04 -26.63 -19.61
CA ASP A 9 -0.48 -25.36 -19.08
C ASP A 9 -1.93 -25.35 -18.57
N ARG A 10 -2.07 -25.92 -17.36
CA ARG A 10 -2.99 -25.33 -16.37
C ARG A 10 -2.63 -23.86 -16.26
N ASP A 11 -3.55 -23.00 -16.71
CA ASP A 11 -3.67 -21.62 -16.30
C ASP A 11 -3.39 -21.53 -14.80
N THR A 12 -2.17 -21.13 -14.47
CA THR A 12 -1.82 -20.81 -13.10
C THR A 12 -2.60 -19.54 -12.81
N PRO A 13 -3.50 -19.50 -11.81
CA PRO A 13 -4.21 -18.29 -11.50
C PRO A 13 -3.15 -17.23 -11.21
N SER A 14 -3.09 -16.22 -12.07
CA SER A 14 -2.29 -15.02 -11.84
C SER A 14 -2.86 -14.43 -10.56
N ALA A 15 -2.24 -14.75 -9.43
CA ALA A 15 -2.55 -14.14 -8.16
C ALA A 15 -2.31 -12.66 -8.38
N THR A 16 -3.40 -11.91 -8.54
CA THR A 16 -3.37 -10.46 -8.68
C THR A 16 -2.51 -9.94 -7.53
N ALA A 17 -1.38 -9.32 -7.87
CA ALA A 17 -0.44 -8.80 -6.88
C ALA A 17 -1.19 -7.94 -5.85
N PHE A 18 -0.87 -8.10 -4.58
CA PHE A 18 -1.57 -7.39 -3.51
C PHE A 18 -1.43 -5.87 -3.69
N ASP A 19 -2.57 -5.19 -3.86
CA ASP A 19 -2.60 -3.74 -3.99
C ASP A 19 -2.67 -3.08 -2.60
N VAL A 20 -1.50 -2.71 -2.10
CA VAL A 20 -1.35 -1.97 -0.83
C VAL A 20 -2.12 -0.66 -0.85
N GLY A 21 -2.22 0.03 -1.99
CA GLY A 21 -2.94 1.30 -2.11
C GLY A 21 -4.44 1.11 -1.90
N ALA A 22 -5.03 0.15 -2.62
CA ALA A 22 -6.44 -0.19 -2.45
C ALA A 22 -6.76 -0.70 -1.03
N ALA A 23 -5.89 -1.54 -0.45
CA ALA A 23 -6.06 -2.05 0.91
C ALA A 23 -5.96 -0.94 1.98
N THR A 24 -5.09 0.05 1.76
CA THR A 24 -4.97 1.23 2.63
C THR A 24 -6.21 2.11 2.53
N ASP A 25 -6.70 2.38 1.31
CA ASP A 25 -7.91 3.18 1.09
C ASP A 25 -9.14 2.57 1.77
N ALA A 26 -9.31 1.24 1.65
CA ALA A 26 -10.39 0.51 2.31
C ALA A 26 -10.31 0.62 3.85
N LEU A 27 -9.10 0.53 4.42
CA LEU A 27 -8.90 0.67 5.87
C LEU A 27 -9.27 2.07 6.36
N PHE A 28 -8.84 3.12 5.66
CA PHE A 28 -9.20 4.49 6.04
C PHE A 28 -10.71 4.75 5.93
N ALA A 29 -11.37 4.19 4.91
CA ALA A 29 -12.83 4.27 4.80
C ALA A 29 -13.53 3.62 6.01
N GLU A 30 -13.07 2.45 6.47
CA GLU A 30 -13.60 1.79 7.67
C GLU A 30 -13.39 2.64 8.94
N ILE A 31 -12.21 3.23 9.09
CA ILE A 31 -11.88 4.09 10.25
C ILE A 31 -12.79 5.33 10.25
N LEU A 32 -12.96 5.98 9.09
CA LEU A 32 -13.77 7.18 8.93
C LEU A 32 -15.25 6.95 9.24
N GLN A 33 -15.81 5.82 8.81
CA GLN A 33 -17.19 5.44 9.14
C GLN A 33 -17.42 5.42 10.66
N LYS A 34 -16.41 5.04 11.44
CA LYS A 34 -16.49 4.99 12.91
C LYS A 34 -16.20 6.34 13.59
N ALA A 35 -15.49 7.25 12.92
CA ALA A 35 -15.05 8.52 13.51
C ALA A 35 -16.13 9.61 13.53
N ASN A 36 -17.18 9.48 12.71
CA ASN A 36 -18.30 10.43 12.56
C ASN A 36 -17.85 11.91 12.49
N ASN A 37 -16.77 12.19 11.75
CA ASN A 37 -16.17 13.52 11.63
C ASN A 37 -16.08 13.93 10.15
N PRO A 38 -17.01 14.79 9.67
CA PRO A 38 -17.05 15.21 8.27
C PRO A 38 -15.78 15.92 7.78
N LEU A 39 -15.12 16.70 8.64
CA LEU A 39 -13.88 17.40 8.28
C LEU A 39 -12.76 16.40 8.03
N LEU A 40 -12.63 15.38 8.89
CA LEU A 40 -11.62 14.33 8.74
C LEU A 40 -11.82 13.55 7.43
N THR A 41 -13.07 13.26 7.07
CA THR A 41 -13.41 12.60 5.80
C THR A 41 -12.93 13.41 4.59
N THR A 42 -13.24 14.71 4.57
CA THR A 42 -12.83 15.60 3.47
C THR A 42 -11.31 15.71 3.37
N SER A 43 -10.62 15.91 4.51
CA SER A 43 -9.16 16.02 4.53
C SER A 43 -8.47 14.75 4.02
N LEU A 44 -8.98 13.56 4.38
CA LEU A 44 -8.42 12.30 3.91
C LEU A 44 -8.70 12.04 2.43
N ALA A 45 -9.84 12.48 1.89
CA ALA A 45 -10.11 12.39 0.46
C ALA A 45 -9.11 13.23 -0.37
N LEU A 46 -8.86 14.47 0.05
CA LEU A 46 -7.88 15.34 -0.61
C LEU A 46 -6.46 14.78 -0.52
N LEU A 47 -6.04 14.31 0.67
CA LEU A 47 -4.73 13.67 0.84
C LEU A 47 -4.58 12.41 -0.01
N ARG A 48 -5.65 11.64 -0.20
CA ARG A 48 -5.65 10.48 -1.08
C ARG A 48 -5.37 10.88 -2.52
N GLU A 49 -6.05 11.89 -3.04
CA GLU A 49 -5.85 12.35 -4.43
C GLU A 49 -4.40 12.77 -4.69
N GLU A 50 -3.81 13.55 -3.78
CA GLU A 50 -2.40 13.96 -3.86
C GLU A 50 -1.44 12.76 -3.82
N THR A 51 -1.71 11.78 -2.94
CA THR A 51 -0.84 10.60 -2.81
C THR A 51 -1.01 9.58 -3.94
N LEU A 52 -2.11 9.59 -4.69
CA LEU A 52 -2.28 8.69 -5.84
C LEU A 52 -1.21 8.91 -6.91
N ALA A 53 -0.77 10.16 -7.10
CA ALA A 53 0.27 10.50 -8.06
C ALA A 53 1.65 9.94 -7.65
N THR A 54 1.94 9.80 -6.36
CA THR A 54 3.25 9.36 -5.86
C THR A 54 3.35 7.84 -5.65
N ARG A 55 2.21 7.17 -5.41
CA ARG A 55 2.14 5.73 -5.09
C ARG A 55 2.87 4.80 -6.07
N PRO A 56 2.81 4.97 -7.41
CA PRO A 56 3.54 4.09 -8.33
C PRO A 56 5.05 4.20 -8.15
N TYR A 57 5.56 5.41 -7.99
CA TYR A 57 6.98 5.67 -7.79
C TYR A 57 7.50 5.15 -6.45
N GLU A 58 6.68 5.28 -5.39
CA GLU A 58 6.98 4.67 -4.10
C GLU A 58 6.98 3.13 -4.18
N ALA A 59 6.06 2.54 -4.95
CA ALA A 59 5.95 1.08 -5.11
C ALA A 59 7.27 0.47 -5.63
N ASP A 60 7.88 1.11 -6.61
CA ASP A 60 9.13 0.65 -7.21
C ASP A 60 10.33 0.73 -6.26
N LEU A 61 10.28 1.66 -5.29
CA LEU A 61 11.36 1.88 -4.32
C LEU A 61 11.17 1.04 -3.04
N LEU A 62 9.97 0.51 -2.82
CA LEU A 62 9.56 -0.18 -1.59
C LEU A 62 8.96 -1.55 -1.89
N PRO A 63 9.79 -2.55 -2.24
CA PRO A 63 9.31 -3.87 -2.65
C PRO A 63 8.60 -4.64 -1.51
N ASP A 64 8.89 -4.33 -0.26
CA ASP A 64 8.31 -4.94 0.95
C ASP A 64 7.15 -4.12 1.55
N ARG A 65 6.58 -3.17 0.79
CA ARG A 65 5.44 -2.34 1.24
C ARG A 65 4.23 -3.15 1.72
N GLU A 66 4.02 -4.35 1.17
CA GLU A 66 2.96 -5.25 1.64
C GLU A 66 3.25 -5.73 3.06
N ALA A 67 4.48 -6.17 3.34
CA ALA A 67 4.88 -6.59 4.68
C ALA A 67 4.79 -5.42 5.69
N GLU A 68 5.16 -4.20 5.26
CA GLU A 68 4.98 -2.97 6.04
C GLU A 68 3.50 -2.71 6.38
N TYR A 69 2.61 -2.80 5.38
CA TYR A 69 1.16 -2.68 5.60
C TYR A 69 0.63 -3.74 6.57
N GLN A 70 1.05 -5.00 6.43
CA GLN A 70 0.59 -6.08 7.31
C GLN A 70 1.02 -5.86 8.78
N ARG A 71 2.22 -5.33 9.03
CA ARG A 71 2.66 -4.97 10.39
C ARG A 71 1.79 -3.88 11.00
N LEU A 72 1.55 -2.80 10.25
CA LEU A 72 0.68 -1.71 10.69
C LEU A 72 -0.75 -2.19 10.97
N LEU A 73 -1.30 -2.99 10.06
CA LEU A 73 -2.65 -3.57 10.19
C LEU A 73 -2.73 -4.50 11.41
N ALA A 74 -1.70 -5.31 11.67
CA ALA A 74 -1.64 -6.17 12.84
C ALA A 74 -1.65 -5.35 14.14
N CYS A 75 -0.83 -4.30 14.23
CA CYS A 75 -0.84 -3.39 15.39
C CYS A 75 -2.21 -2.75 15.59
N TRP A 76 -2.84 -2.27 14.50
CA TRP A 76 -4.18 -1.69 14.55
C TRP A 76 -5.23 -2.68 15.08
N ARG A 77 -5.28 -3.90 14.50
CA ARG A 77 -6.24 -4.94 14.89
C ARG A 77 -6.07 -5.40 16.34
N GLN A 78 -4.83 -5.48 16.81
CA GLN A 78 -4.51 -5.84 18.20
C GLN A 78 -4.67 -4.68 19.18
N ARG A 79 -5.01 -3.47 18.70
CA ARG A 79 -5.03 -2.23 19.49
C ARG A 79 -3.70 -1.95 20.20
N ASP A 80 -2.59 -2.44 19.65
CA ASP A 80 -1.24 -2.18 20.16
C ASP A 80 -0.81 -0.77 19.77
N LYS A 81 -1.12 0.20 20.63
CA LYS A 81 -0.79 1.61 20.40
C LYS A 81 0.71 1.87 20.32
N ARG A 82 1.51 1.17 21.13
CA ARG A 82 2.97 1.35 21.17
C ARG A 82 3.62 0.77 19.91
N GLY A 83 3.20 -0.42 19.51
CA GLY A 83 3.60 -1.03 18.26
C GLY A 83 3.22 -0.16 17.06
N LEU A 84 1.97 0.33 17.03
CA LEU A 84 1.51 1.20 15.96
C LEU A 84 2.33 2.49 15.86
N GLN A 85 2.64 3.13 16.99
CA GLN A 85 3.51 4.33 17.00
C GLN A 85 4.88 4.05 16.41
N ARG A 86 5.52 2.95 16.82
CA ARG A 86 6.83 2.54 16.33
C ARG A 86 6.81 2.24 14.82
N GLU A 87 5.84 1.47 14.35
CA GLU A 87 5.72 1.14 12.92
C GLU A 87 5.41 2.40 12.09
N LEU A 88 4.57 3.33 12.58
CA LEU A 88 4.30 4.60 11.90
C LEU A 88 5.53 5.52 11.86
N THR A 89 6.33 5.56 12.91
CA THR A 89 7.61 6.32 12.90
C THR A 89 8.57 5.74 11.88
N ALA A 90 8.71 4.41 11.82
CA ALA A 90 9.56 3.75 10.83
C ALA A 90 9.06 4.00 9.40
N TYR A 91 7.75 3.88 9.18
CA TYR A 91 7.08 4.19 7.91
C TYR A 91 7.42 5.62 7.45
N LEU A 92 7.26 6.61 8.32
CA LEU A 92 7.49 8.01 8.00
C LEU A 92 8.95 8.29 7.66
N GLN A 93 9.88 7.80 8.49
CA GLN A 93 11.31 7.96 8.24
C GLN A 93 11.70 7.40 6.86
N ARG A 94 11.19 6.21 6.54
CA ARG A 94 11.48 5.56 5.28
C ARG A 94 10.94 6.35 4.07
N ARG A 95 9.79 7.00 4.21
CA ARG A 95 9.26 7.90 3.17
C ARG A 95 10.12 9.16 3.01
N TYR A 96 10.69 9.69 4.09
CA TYR A 96 11.67 10.78 3.98
C TYR A 96 12.94 10.34 3.25
N ASP A 97 13.46 9.15 3.53
CA ASP A 97 14.69 8.63 2.92
C ASP A 97 14.58 8.45 1.40
N ILE A 98 13.37 8.16 0.89
CA ILE A 98 13.13 7.96 -0.55
C ILE A 98 12.52 9.18 -1.27
N ALA A 99 12.11 10.23 -0.55
CA ALA A 99 11.35 11.35 -1.12
C ALA A 99 12.04 12.01 -2.32
N ALA A 100 13.34 12.27 -2.22
CA ALA A 100 14.12 12.86 -3.32
C ALA A 100 14.18 11.94 -4.55
N GLN A 101 14.22 10.62 -4.35
CA GLN A 101 14.24 9.65 -5.45
C GLN A 101 12.87 9.55 -6.13
N VAL A 102 11.79 9.65 -5.35
CA VAL A 102 10.42 9.73 -5.89
C VAL A 102 10.28 10.97 -6.77
N ALA A 103 10.65 12.15 -6.26
CA ALA A 103 10.59 13.40 -7.01
C ALA A 103 11.41 13.32 -8.32
N ALA A 104 12.65 12.84 -8.26
CA ALA A 104 13.49 12.70 -9.45
C ALA A 104 12.94 11.71 -10.49
N ARG A 105 12.11 10.73 -10.08
CA ARG A 105 11.43 9.83 -11.02
C ARG A 105 10.20 10.46 -11.65
N MET A 106 9.44 11.25 -10.87
CA MET A 106 8.29 12.01 -11.37
C MET A 106 8.71 13.03 -12.44
N ASP A 107 9.80 13.76 -12.22
CA ASP A 107 10.30 14.78 -13.15
C ASP A 107 10.80 14.22 -14.49
N ARG A 108 11.21 12.95 -14.54
CA ARG A 108 11.72 12.32 -15.78
C ARG A 108 10.62 11.88 -16.75
N LEU A 109 9.38 11.85 -16.30
CA LEU A 109 8.22 11.43 -17.08
C LEU A 109 7.32 12.61 -17.52
N ASN A 110 7.60 13.81 -17.00
CA ASN A 110 7.02 15.08 -17.44
C ASN A 110 7.91 15.74 -18.50
#